data_AF-A0A7S0ACA4-F1
#
_entry.id   AF-A0A7S0ACA4-F1
#
_cell.length_a   1.000
_cell.length_b   1.000
_cell.length_c   1.000
_cell.angle_alpha   90.00
_cell.angle_beta   90.00
_cell.angle_gamma   90.00
#
_symmetry.space_group_name_H-M   'P 1'
#
loop_
_entity.id
_entity.type
_entity.pdbx_description
1 polymer ?
#
loop_
_entity_poly.entity_id
_entity_poly.type
_entity_poly.pdbx_seq_one_letter_code
_entity_poly.pdbx_strand_id
1 'polypeptide(L)'
;SSQALMSALPNYEQSAAADNIQTFHGREVRKVKDAAGGMGFALHLSLANGDDLEGWTKQEIAGYDGWKHDVSRQWRTGDMLQEEGFTSFKDKFGPDAFT
;
A
#
# COMPACT_ATOMS: atom_id res chain seq x y z
N SER A 1 12.63 2.86 24.56
CA SER A 1 12.19 2.18 23.32
C SER A 1 13.18 2.51 22.21
N SER A 2 13.27 1.68 21.17
CA SER A 2 14.04 1.97 19.95
C SER A 2 13.66 3.32 19.34
N GLN A 3 12.37 3.68 19.41
CA GLN A 3 11.84 4.95 18.93
C GLN A 3 12.46 6.18 19.63
N ALA A 4 12.59 6.16 20.96
CA ALA A 4 13.20 7.26 21.72
C ALA A 4 14.70 7.41 21.42
N LEU A 5 15.39 6.29 21.16
CA LEU A 5 16.81 6.29 20.78
C LEU A 5 17.03 6.86 19.37
N MET A 6 16.18 6.48 18.40
CA MET A 6 16.23 7.00 17.03
C MET A 6 15.95 8.51 16.98
N SER A 7 14.92 8.96 17.72
CA SER A 7 14.52 10.37 17.78
C SER A 7 15.58 11.28 18.43
N ALA A 8 16.53 10.71 19.17
CA ALA A 8 17.63 11.44 19.79
C ALA A 8 18.84 11.64 18.85
N LEU A 9 18.86 11.00 17.68
CA LEU A 9 19.95 11.17 16.72
C LEU A 9 19.86 12.56 16.06
N PRO A 10 20.97 13.29 15.97
CA PRO A 10 21.00 14.57 15.26
C PRO A 10 20.65 14.34 13.79
N ASN A 11 19.72 15.15 13.27
CA ASN A 11 19.17 15.09 11.90
C ASN A 11 18.33 13.83 11.59
N TYR A 12 17.83 13.12 12.61
CA TYR A 12 16.82 12.09 12.36
C TYR A 12 15.53 12.72 11.84
N GLU A 13 15.10 12.27 10.66
CA GLU A 13 13.80 12.58 10.09
C GLU A 13 13.02 11.28 9.92
N GLN A 14 11.85 11.20 10.56
CA GLN A 14 10.92 10.11 10.32
C GLN A 14 10.21 10.35 8.98
N SER A 15 10.64 9.66 7.93
CA SER A 15 10.14 9.83 6.57
C SER A 15 9.96 8.49 5.85
N ALA A 16 8.97 8.42 4.97
CA ALA A 16 8.74 7.29 4.05
C ALA A 16 9.46 7.47 2.70
N ALA A 17 10.27 8.53 2.55
CA ALA A 17 10.93 8.86 1.30
C ALA A 17 11.87 7.75 0.81
N ALA A 18 12.63 7.11 1.71
CA ALA A 18 13.54 6.04 1.34
C ALA A 18 12.81 4.79 0.80
N ASP A 19 11.64 4.48 1.38
CA ASP A 19 10.83 3.33 0.98
C ASP A 19 10.34 3.51 -0.46
N ASN A 20 9.87 4.71 -0.79
CA ASN A 20 9.27 5.06 -2.08
C ASN A 20 10.26 5.14 -3.27
N ILE A 21 11.58 5.29 -3.04
CA ILE A 21 12.54 5.58 -4.13
C ILE A 21 13.08 4.30 -4.80
N GLN A 22 13.18 3.15 -4.10
CA GLN A 22 13.81 1.94 -4.65
C GLN A 22 13.22 0.59 -4.21
N THR A 23 12.17 0.55 -3.39
CA THR A 23 11.70 -0.71 -2.79
C THR A 23 10.52 -1.31 -3.56
N PHE A 24 10.39 -2.64 -3.57
CA PHE A 24 9.15 -3.31 -3.97
C PHE A 24 8.08 -3.05 -2.91
N HIS A 25 6.90 -2.58 -3.32
CA HIS A 25 5.74 -2.47 -2.43
C HIS A 25 4.74 -3.57 -2.76
N GLY A 26 4.46 -4.40 -1.78
CA GLY A 26 3.31 -5.30 -1.80
C GLY A 26 2.10 -4.60 -1.22
N ARG A 27 0.94 -4.74 -1.87
CA ARG A 27 -0.36 -4.47 -1.23
C ARG A 27 -1.06 -5.78 -0.91
N GLU A 28 -1.61 -5.83 0.29
CA GLU A 28 -2.46 -6.94 0.70
C GLU A 28 -3.88 -6.67 0.19
N VAL A 29 -4.27 -7.37 -0.86
CA VAL A 29 -5.65 -7.31 -1.36
C VAL A 29 -6.48 -8.25 -0.52
N ARG A 30 -7.47 -7.74 0.21
CA ARG A 30 -8.36 -8.53 1.08
C ARG A 30 -9.71 -8.80 0.42
N LYS A 31 -10.45 -9.77 0.96
CA LYS A 31 -11.77 -10.24 0.47
C LYS A 31 -11.76 -10.72 -0.98
N VAL A 32 -10.64 -11.29 -1.42
CA VAL A 32 -10.51 -11.92 -2.73
C VAL A 32 -11.13 -13.31 -2.65
N LYS A 33 -12.32 -13.47 -3.24
CA LYS A 33 -13.14 -14.69 -3.13
C LYS A 33 -12.39 -15.95 -3.57
N ASP A 34 -11.58 -15.83 -4.62
CA ASP A 34 -10.88 -16.94 -5.25
C ASP A 34 -9.35 -16.89 -5.02
N ALA A 35 -8.92 -16.30 -3.90
CA ALA A 35 -7.51 -16.22 -3.54
C ALA A 35 -6.86 -17.60 -3.40
N ALA A 36 -5.80 -17.84 -4.17
CA ALA A 36 -4.95 -19.00 -4.02
C ALA A 36 -4.17 -18.92 -2.69
N GLY A 37 -4.39 -19.88 -1.78
CA GLY A 37 -3.72 -19.94 -0.47
C GLY A 37 -4.65 -19.90 0.75
N GLY A 38 -5.95 -19.64 0.56
CA GLY A 38 -6.92 -19.54 1.64
C GLY A 38 -6.92 -18.17 2.33
N MET A 39 -7.90 -17.94 3.22
CA MET A 39 -8.10 -16.69 3.98
C MET A 39 -8.51 -15.44 3.20
N GLY A 40 -8.77 -15.54 1.90
CA GLY A 40 -9.37 -14.45 1.11
C GLY A 40 -8.46 -13.24 0.94
N PHE A 41 -7.13 -13.45 0.91
CA PHE A 41 -6.15 -12.39 0.66
C PHE A 41 -5.22 -12.75 -0.50
N ALA A 42 -4.73 -11.74 -1.22
CA ALA A 42 -3.71 -11.87 -2.24
C ALA A 42 -2.59 -10.85 -2.00
N LEU A 43 -1.34 -11.29 -2.11
CA LEU A 43 -0.19 -10.39 -2.12
C LEU A 43 0.00 -9.89 -3.55
N HIS A 44 -0.27 -8.61 -3.78
CA HIS A 44 -0.03 -7.95 -5.06
C HIS A 44 1.27 -7.16 -4.97
N LEU A 45 2.34 -7.74 -5.54
CA LEU A 45 3.67 -7.14 -5.54
C LEU A 45 3.81 -6.19 -6.73
N SER A 46 4.31 -4.98 -6.48
CA SER A 46 4.45 -3.92 -7.48
C SER A 46 5.61 -2.99 -7.17
N LEU A 47 6.05 -2.21 -8.16
CA LEU A 47 7.03 -1.14 -7.94
C LEU A 47 6.30 0.14 -7.51
N ALA A 48 6.79 0.81 -6.45
CA ALA A 48 6.19 2.07 -5.97
C ALA A 48 6.80 3.34 -6.56
N ASN A 49 7.59 3.21 -7.64
CA ASN A 49 8.17 4.36 -8.32
C ASN A 49 7.18 5.11 -9.24
N GLY A 50 5.93 4.64 -9.34
CA GLY A 50 4.89 5.22 -10.18
C GLY A 50 4.97 4.85 -11.66
N ASP A 51 5.99 4.07 -12.07
CA ASP A 51 6.13 3.54 -13.42
C ASP A 51 5.44 2.18 -13.61
N ASP A 52 4.92 1.59 -12.52
CA ASP A 52 4.13 0.37 -12.54
C ASP A 52 2.64 0.70 -12.67
N LEU A 53 2.08 0.42 -13.84
CA LEU A 53 0.65 0.59 -14.11
C LEU A 53 -0.23 -0.29 -13.21
N GLU A 54 0.32 -1.33 -12.58
CA GLU A 54 -0.35 -2.16 -11.56
C GLU A 54 0.10 -1.82 -10.12
N GLY A 55 0.87 -0.76 -9.93
CA GLY A 55 1.45 -0.36 -8.65
C GLY A 55 0.56 0.44 -7.73
N TRP A 56 1.19 1.21 -6.83
CA TRP A 56 0.47 2.11 -5.94
C TRP A 56 0.03 3.36 -6.70
N THR A 57 -1.18 3.84 -6.43
CA THR A 57 -1.67 5.13 -6.93
C THR A 57 -0.82 6.27 -6.37
N LYS A 58 -0.85 7.42 -7.05
CA LYS A 58 -0.16 8.63 -6.55
C LYS A 58 -0.66 9.03 -5.16
N GLN A 59 -1.94 8.79 -4.88
CA GLN A 59 -2.57 9.11 -3.62
C GLN A 59 -2.21 8.11 -2.51
N GLU A 60 -2.04 6.83 -2.83
CA GLU A 60 -1.45 5.84 -1.90
C GLU A 60 -0.02 6.21 -1.54
N ILE A 61 0.81 6.59 -2.52
CA ILE A 61 2.19 7.04 -2.29
C ILE A 61 2.22 8.31 -1.43
N ALA A 62 1.36 9.29 -1.73
CA ALA A 62 1.29 10.54 -0.98
C ALA A 62 0.78 10.36 0.46
N GLY A 63 -0.12 9.40 0.69
CA GLY A 63 -0.64 9.05 2.02
C GLY A 63 0.22 8.00 2.75
N TYR A 64 1.32 7.55 2.16
CA TYR A 64 2.15 6.52 2.75
C TYR A 64 2.99 7.08 3.90
N ASP A 65 2.61 6.70 5.10
CA ASP A 65 3.28 7.09 6.33
C ASP A 65 4.42 6.13 6.74
N GLY A 66 4.82 5.21 5.85
CA GLY A 66 5.91 4.26 6.09
C GLY A 66 5.66 3.37 7.30
N TRP A 67 6.42 3.68 8.35
CA TRP A 67 6.59 2.97 9.62
C TRP A 67 5.44 3.14 10.62
N LYS A 68 4.41 3.94 10.31
CA LYS A 68 3.26 4.10 11.21
C LYS A 68 2.39 2.85 11.25
N HIS A 69 1.68 2.69 12.37
CA HIS A 69 0.75 1.57 12.58
C HIS A 69 -0.33 1.50 11.50
N ASP A 70 -0.76 0.28 11.16
CA ASP A 70 -1.83 0.04 10.18
C ASP A 70 -3.14 0.78 10.48
N VAL A 71 -3.42 1.11 11.76
CA VAL A 71 -4.59 1.91 12.14
C VAL A 71 -4.57 3.33 11.55
N SER A 72 -3.39 3.84 11.21
CA SER A 72 -3.23 5.15 10.58
C SER A 72 -3.38 5.12 9.06
N ARG A 73 -3.48 3.92 8.45
CA ARG A 73 -3.62 3.77 7.01
C ARG A 73 -5.08 3.90 6.60
N GLN A 74 -5.31 4.70 5.55
CA GLN A 74 -6.56 4.67 4.83
C GLN A 74 -6.52 3.52 3.83
N TRP A 75 -7.28 2.47 4.12
CA TRP A 75 -7.49 1.37 3.19
C TRP A 75 -8.32 1.84 2.00
N ARG A 76 -7.91 1.45 0.79
CA ARG A 76 -8.54 1.81 -0.48
C ARG A 76 -9.56 0.76 -0.87
N THR A 77 -10.80 1.19 -1.01
CA THR A 77 -11.85 0.33 -1.58
C THR A 77 -11.68 0.21 -3.09
N GLY A 78 -12.32 -0.78 -3.69
CA GLY A 78 -12.35 -0.89 -5.16
C GLY A 78 -12.89 0.36 -5.87
N ASP A 79 -13.84 1.08 -5.28
CA ASP A 79 -14.36 2.32 -5.85
C ASP A 79 -13.29 3.43 -5.89
N MET A 80 -12.57 3.63 -4.78
CA MET A 80 -11.49 4.61 -4.69
C MET A 80 -10.38 4.31 -5.71
N LEU A 81 -9.98 3.03 -5.84
CA LEU A 81 -8.95 2.64 -6.78
C LEU A 81 -9.38 2.86 -8.24
N GLN A 82 -10.65 2.61 -8.57
CA GLN A 82 -11.18 2.91 -9.91
C GLN A 82 -11.13 4.41 -10.22
N GLU A 83 -11.52 5.26 -9.28
CA GLU A 83 -11.42 6.73 -9.41
C GLU A 83 -9.97 7.20 -9.58
N GLU A 84 -9.01 6.46 -9.03
CA GLU A 84 -7.58 6.73 -9.10
C GLU A 84 -6.88 6.12 -10.32
N GLY A 85 -7.66 5.48 -11.21
CA GLY A 85 -7.17 4.97 -12.50
C GLY A 85 -7.08 3.45 -12.59
N PHE A 86 -7.33 2.71 -11.51
CA PHE A 86 -7.38 1.24 -11.51
C PHE A 86 -8.78 0.72 -11.89
N THR A 87 -9.22 1.04 -13.10
CA THR A 87 -10.60 0.78 -13.54
C THR A 87 -10.99 -0.70 -13.49
N SER A 88 -10.04 -1.62 -13.67
CA SER A 88 -10.26 -3.07 -13.68
C SER A 88 -10.12 -3.75 -12.30
N PHE A 89 -9.90 -3.00 -11.20
CA PHE A 89 -9.61 -3.60 -9.90
C PHE A 89 -10.70 -4.56 -9.40
N LYS A 90 -11.96 -4.12 -9.42
CA LYS A 90 -13.10 -4.96 -8.98
C LYS A 90 -13.34 -6.15 -9.91
N ASP A 91 -13.00 -6.03 -11.19
CA ASP A 91 -13.07 -7.15 -12.13
C ASP A 91 -12.01 -8.21 -11.83
N LYS A 92 -10.81 -7.78 -11.40
CA LYS A 92 -9.66 -8.66 -11.10
C LYS A 92 -9.78 -9.33 -9.72
N PHE A 93 -10.23 -8.60 -8.71
CA PHE A 93 -10.17 -9.06 -7.31
C PHE A 93 -11.54 -9.25 -6.63
N GLY A 94 -12.61 -8.78 -7.27
CA GLY A 94 -13.98 -8.85 -6.75
C GLY A 94 -14.48 -7.52 -6.20
N PRO A 95 -15.81 -7.36 -6.08
CA PRO A 95 -16.45 -6.09 -5.72
C PRO A 95 -16.19 -5.65 -4.29
N ASP A 96 -15.97 -6.59 -3.37
CA ASP A 96 -15.73 -6.31 -1.94
C ASP A 96 -14.24 -6.17 -1.61
N ALA A 97 -13.35 -6.30 -2.60
CA ALA A 97 -11.92 -6.26 -2.39
C ALA A 97 -11.42 -4.86 -2.03
N PHE A 98 -10.36 -4.80 -1.22
CA PHE A 98 -9.74 -3.56 -0.78
C PHE A 98 -8.25 -3.75 -0.47
N THR A 99 -7.48 -2.65 -0.48
CA THR A 99 -6.02 -2.61 -0.27
C THR A 99 -5.57 -1.61 0.78
#